data_AF-A0A1D8GCH9-F1
#
_entry.id   AF-A0A1D8GCH9-F1
#
_cell.length_a   1.000
_cell.length_b   1.000
_cell.length_c   1.000
_cell.angle_alpha   90.00
_cell.angle_beta   90.00
_cell.angle_gamma   90.00
#
_symmetry.space_group_name_H-M   'P 1'
#
loop_
_entity.id
_entity.type
_entity.pdbx_description
1 polymer ?
#
loop_
_entity_poly.entity_id
_entity_poly.type
_entity_poly.pdbx_seq_one_letter_code
_entity_poly.pdbx_strand_id
1 'polypeptide(L)'
;MKTYTFYFRIEKEAGMKSNEGIPQSEPAYVEICFETKKKMSNKEINEAILRFRKDLAEQLKVKVWHIVSISEKEYMKHLEEK
;
A
#
# COMPACT_ATOMS: atom_id res chain seq x y z
N MET A 1 -7.40 -5.89 -22.02
CA MET A 1 -6.83 -6.29 -20.72
C MET A 1 -7.58 -5.53 -19.63
N LYS A 2 -7.56 -6.01 -18.39
CA LYS A 2 -8.16 -5.31 -17.24
C LYS A 2 -7.05 -4.91 -16.28
N THR A 3 -7.02 -3.64 -15.93
CA THR A 3 -6.06 -3.08 -14.98
C THR A 3 -6.72 -2.98 -13.62
N TYR A 4 -6.02 -3.42 -12.58
CA TYR A 4 -6.42 -3.29 -11.20
C TYR A 4 -5.38 -2.46 -10.47
N THR A 5 -5.85 -1.47 -9.73
CA THR A 5 -5.00 -0.55 -8.98
C THR A 5 -5.34 -0.67 -7.50
N PHE A 6 -4.30 -0.80 -6.68
CA PHE A 6 -4.39 -0.93 -5.23
C PHE A 6 -3.57 0.18 -4.59
N TYR A 7 -4.19 0.88 -3.64
CA TYR A 7 -3.56 1.98 -2.93
C TYR A 7 -3.32 1.58 -1.48
N PHE A 8 -2.11 1.85 -1.01
CA PHE A 8 -1.71 1.57 0.35
C PHE A 8 -1.12 2.82 1.01
N ARG A 9 -1.46 3.00 2.29
CA ARG A 9 -0.83 3.94 3.19
C ARG A 9 0.03 3.18 4.19
N ILE A 10 1.27 3.61 4.34
CA ILE A 10 2.25 3.02 5.25
C ILE A 10 2.36 3.94 6.45
N GLU A 11 1.77 3.50 7.56
CA GLU A 11 1.81 4.18 8.83
C GLU A 11 3.19 4.15 9.46
N LYS A 12 3.49 5.18 10.25
CA LYS A 12 4.71 5.23 11.06
C LYS A 12 4.69 4.09 12.09
N GLU A 13 5.77 3.33 12.18
CA GLU A 13 5.99 2.44 13.31
C GLU A 13 6.49 3.26 14.52
N ALA A 14 5.79 3.16 15.64
CA ALA A 14 6.18 3.81 16.88
C ALA A 14 7.54 3.22 17.34
N GLY A 15 8.61 4.00 17.22
CA GLY A 15 9.96 3.61 17.66
C GLY A 15 11.01 3.36 16.56
N MET A 16 10.70 3.55 15.28
CA MET A 16 11.71 3.43 14.21
C MET A 16 12.76 4.55 14.26
N LYS A 17 14.04 4.15 14.29
CA LYS A 17 15.19 5.05 14.24
C LYS A 17 15.45 5.52 12.81
N SER A 18 15.87 6.77 12.71
CA SER A 18 16.08 7.62 11.53
C SER A 18 16.85 7.09 10.31
N ASN A 19 17.39 5.87 10.30
CA ASN A 19 18.46 5.44 9.37
C ASN A 19 18.09 4.35 8.33
N GLU A 20 16.83 3.93 8.19
CA GLU A 20 16.44 2.84 7.24
C GLU A 20 15.61 3.31 6.02
N GLY A 21 15.77 4.55 5.55
CA GLY A 21 15.12 4.99 4.30
C GLY A 21 13.59 5.13 4.37
N ILE A 22 13.01 5.08 5.57
CA ILE A 22 11.59 5.25 5.84
C ILE A 22 11.33 6.74 6.15
N PRO A 23 10.30 7.37 5.57
CA PRO A 23 10.02 8.79 5.77
C PRO A 23 9.73 9.11 7.25
N GLN A 24 10.38 10.16 7.76
CA GLN A 24 10.44 10.47 9.19
C GLN A 24 9.20 11.21 9.75
N SER A 25 8.40 11.83 8.87
CA SER A 25 7.39 12.82 9.27
C SER A 25 6.01 12.61 8.66
N GLU A 26 5.89 11.90 7.54
CA GLU A 26 4.61 11.71 6.83
C GLU A 26 4.40 10.22 6.47
N PRO A 27 3.15 9.73 6.48
CA PRO A 27 2.86 8.41 5.95
C PRO A 27 3.33 8.30 4.51
N ALA A 28 3.92 7.15 4.16
CA ALA A 28 4.25 6.87 2.76
C ALA A 28 3.01 6.30 2.06
N TYR A 29 2.90 6.56 0.77
CA TYR A 29 1.79 6.08 -0.05
C TYR A 29 2.36 5.27 -1.21
N VAL A 30 1.70 4.15 -1.51
CA VAL A 30 2.10 3.22 -2.58
C VAL A 30 0.91 2.92 -3.46
N GLU A 31 1.11 3.01 -4.77
CA GLU A 31 0.20 2.55 -5.79
C GLU A 31 0.77 1.29 -6.44
N ILE A 32 -0.02 0.21 -6.47
CA ILE A 32 0.33 -1.03 -7.19
C ILE A 32 -0.69 -1.23 -8.30
N CYS A 33 -0.21 -1.13 -9.54
CA CYS A 33 -0.97 -1.43 -10.74
C CYS A 33 -0.57 -2.80 -11.29
N PHE A 34 -1.55 -3.63 -11.66
CA PHE A 34 -1.27 -4.80 -12.47
C PHE A 34 -2.37 -5.10 -13.49
N GLU A 35 -1.97 -5.73 -14.57
CA GLU A 35 -2.83 -6.08 -15.69
C GLU A 35 -3.11 -7.58 -15.75
N THR A 36 -4.36 -7.94 -15.98
CA THR A 36 -4.77 -9.33 -16.19
C THR A 36 -5.75 -9.45 -17.35
N LYS A 37 -5.74 -10.60 -18.02
CA LYS A 37 -6.70 -10.92 -19.09
C LYS A 37 -8.09 -11.28 -18.51
N LYS A 38 -8.15 -11.77 -17.27
CA LYS A 38 -9.39 -12.24 -16.64
C LYS A 38 -9.90 -11.23 -15.60
N LYS A 39 -11.22 -11.15 -15.44
CA LYS A 39 -11.84 -10.37 -14.35
C LYS A 39 -11.63 -11.13 -13.05
N MET A 40 -11.05 -10.47 -12.05
CA MET A 40 -10.97 -10.99 -10.69
C MET A 40 -12.32 -10.90 -9.99
N SER A 41 -12.61 -11.94 -9.20
CA SER A 41 -13.66 -11.96 -8.20
C SER A 41 -13.28 -11.13 -6.97
N ASN A 42 -14.27 -10.77 -6.15
CA ASN A 42 -14.03 -10.06 -4.89
C ASN A 42 -13.11 -10.86 -3.95
N LYS A 43 -13.18 -12.20 -4.01
CA LYS A 43 -12.30 -13.08 -3.24
C LYS A 43 -10.84 -12.92 -3.67
N GLU A 44 -10.58 -12.99 -4.98
CA GLU A 44 -9.22 -12.80 -5.53
C GLU A 44 -8.68 -11.40 -5.24
N ILE A 45 -9.52 -10.37 -5.30
CA ILE A 45 -9.14 -8.99 -4.96
C ILE A 45 -8.71 -8.90 -3.49
N ASN A 46 -9.48 -9.49 -2.57
CA ASN A 46 -9.14 -9.51 -1.15
C ASN A 46 -7.86 -10.31 -0.87
N GLU A 47 -7.66 -11.44 -1.54
CA GLU A 47 -6.42 -12.23 -1.45
C GLU A 47 -5.21 -11.44 -1.97
N ALA A 48 -5.36 -10.71 -3.06
CA ALA A 48 -4.32 -9.83 -3.60
C ALA A 48 -3.95 -8.72 -2.60
N ILE A 49 -4.95 -8.04 -2.00
CA ILE A 49 -4.74 -7.02 -0.96
C ILE A 49 -3.94 -7.61 0.21
N LEU A 50 -4.34 -8.78 0.72
CA LEU A 50 -3.65 -9.42 1.84
C LEU A 50 -2.22 -9.80 1.51
N ARG A 51 -1.97 -10.25 0.26
CA ARG A 51 -0.63 -10.59 -0.21
C ARG A 51 0.25 -9.35 -0.34
N PHE A 52 -0.23 -8.31 -1.01
CA PHE A 52 0.52 -7.05 -1.15
C PHE A 52 0.86 -6.44 0.20
N ARG A 53 -0.06 -6.47 1.18
CA ARG A 53 0.24 -5.99 2.54
C ARG A 53 1.37 -6.77 3.21
N LYS A 54 1.45 -8.09 3.01
CA LYS A 54 2.54 -8.93 3.55
C LYS A 54 3.85 -8.66 2.82
N ASP A 55 3.82 -8.64 1.49
CA ASP A 55 5.01 -8.43 0.67
C ASP A 55 5.61 -7.04 0.92
N LEU A 56 4.78 -5.99 0.99
CA LEU A 56 5.21 -4.63 1.35
C LEU A 56 5.79 -4.57 2.77
N ALA A 57 5.15 -5.23 3.74
CA ALA A 57 5.64 -5.26 5.11
C ALA A 57 7.02 -5.94 5.21
N GLU A 58 7.21 -7.04 4.49
CA GLU A 58 8.48 -7.76 4.43
C GLU A 58 9.58 -6.91 3.77
N GLN A 59 9.30 -6.33 2.59
CA GLN A 59 10.26 -5.50 1.85
C GLN A 59 10.69 -4.26 2.63
N LEU A 60 9.76 -3.63 3.34
CA LEU A 60 10.01 -2.42 4.12
C LEU A 60 10.45 -2.72 5.55
N LYS A 61 10.53 -3.99 5.95
CA LYS A 61 10.81 -4.44 7.32
C LYS A 61 9.91 -3.78 8.37
N VAL A 62 8.63 -3.60 8.04
CA VAL A 62 7.60 -3.08 8.97
C VAL A 62 6.60 -4.18 9.28
N LYS A 63 5.76 -3.97 10.30
CA LYS A 63 4.68 -4.92 10.60
C LYS A 63 3.49 -4.72 9.66
N VAL A 64 2.82 -5.81 9.28
CA VAL A 64 1.69 -5.80 8.31
C VAL A 64 0.56 -4.84 8.71
N TRP A 65 0.33 -4.64 10.01
CA TRP A 65 -0.71 -3.70 10.47
C TRP A 65 -0.38 -2.23 10.18
N HIS A 66 0.88 -1.90 9.88
CA HIS A 66 1.28 -0.57 9.41
C HIS A 66 0.98 -0.34 7.92
N ILE A 67 0.68 -1.39 7.15
CA ILE A 67 0.25 -1.26 5.76
C ILE A 67 -1.29 -1.25 5.73
N VAL A 68 -1.88 -0.11 5.40
CA VAL A 68 -3.34 0.10 5.35
C VAL A 68 -3.77 0.18 3.89
N SER A 69 -4.77 -0.61 3.49
CA SER A 69 -5.39 -0.44 2.17
C SER A 69 -6.31 0.77 2.22
N ILE A 70 -6.15 1.69 1.28
CA ILE A 70 -6.91 2.93 1.21
C ILE A 70 -7.65 3.03 -0.13
N SER A 71 -8.61 3.96 -0.21
CA SER A 71 -9.31 4.24 -1.46
C SER A 71 -8.48 5.14 -2.39
N GLU A 72 -8.77 5.11 -3.69
CA GLU A 72 -8.21 6.06 -4.66
C GLU A 72 -8.43 7.51 -4.24
N LYS A 73 -9.64 7.83 -3.76
CA LYS A 73 -9.98 9.19 -3.29
C LYS A 73 -9.05 9.65 -2.15
N GLU A 74 -8.74 8.75 -1.21
CA GLU A 74 -7.83 9.06 -0.12
C GLU A 74 -6.39 9.24 -0.62
N TYR A 75 -5.96 8.39 -1.56
CA TYR A 75 -4.64 8.47 -2.18
C TYR A 75 -4.46 9.78 -2.98
N MET A 76 -5.42 10.15 -3.81
CA MET A 76 -5.38 11.38 -4.61
C MET A 76 -5.35 12.64 -3.75
N LYS A 77 -6.10 12.65 -2.64
CA LYS A 77 -6.07 13.77 -1.69
C LYS A 77 -4.65 14.05 -1.18
N HIS A 78 -3.85 13.01 -0.92
CA HIS A 78 -2.45 13.16 -0.54
C HIS A 78 -1.59 13.79 -1.67
N LEU A 79 -1.91 13.51 -2.93
CA LEU A 79 -1.17 14.06 -4.07
C LEU A 79 -1.52 15.54 -4.32
N GLU A 80 -2.76 15.96 -4.07
CA GLU A 80 -3.21 17.35 -4.24
C GLU A 80 -2.74 18.28 -3.11
N GLU A 81 -2.40 17.73 -1.94
CA GLU A 81 -1.86 18.50 -0.79
C GLU A 81 -0.36 18.84 -0.92
N LYS A 82 0.31 18.45 -2.03
CA LYS A 82 1.72 18.75 -2.34
C LYS A 82 1.87 19.73 -3.50
#